data_AF-A0A533RRI6-F1
#
_entry.id   AF-A0A533RRI6-F1
#
_cell.length_a   1.000
_cell.length_b   1.000
_cell.length_c   1.000
_cell.angle_alpha   90.00
_cell.angle_beta   90.00
_cell.angle_gamma   90.00
#
_symmetry.space_group_name_H-M   'P 1'
#
loop_
_entity.id
_entity.type
_entity.pdbx_description
1 polymer ?
#
loop_
_entity_poly.entity_id
_entity_poly.type
_entity_poly.pdbx_seq_one_letter_code
_entity_poly.pdbx_strand_id
1 'polypeptide(L)' 'MGFFLRATNMRKGRNVTEVTPLAMEAMQRYDWPGNIRELSNAIERAVIFCDGKSIDLPDLPRDVSMPHS' A
#
# COMPACT_ATOMS: atom_id res chain seq x y z
N MET A 1 -2.22 8.05 -3.79
CA MET A 1 -1.83 6.63 -4.02
C MET A 1 -1.07 6.41 -5.33
N GLY A 2 -1.62 6.76 -6.50
CA GLY A 2 -0.99 6.43 -7.79
C GLY A 2 0.44 6.97 -8.03
N PHE A 3 0.78 8.13 -7.44
CA PHE A 3 2.13 8.68 -7.54
C PHE A 3 3.19 7.78 -6.90
N PHE A 4 2.95 7.32 -5.66
CA PHE A 4 3.87 6.45 -4.92
C PHE A 4 3.97 5.06 -5.56
N LEU A 5 2.84 4.49 -6.02
CA LEU A 5 2.83 3.20 -6.70
C LEU A 5 3.72 3.21 -7.94
N ARG A 6 3.58 4.24 -8.78
CA ARG A 6 4.39 4.41 -9.99
C ARG A 6 5.87 4.62 -9.68
N ALA A 7 6.18 5.44 -8.68
CA ALA A 7 7.56 5.68 -8.24
C ALA A 7 8.22 4.40 -7.71
N THR A 8 7.50 3.63 -6.89
CA THR A 8 8.00 2.37 -6.31
C THR A 8 8.18 1.28 -7.37
N ASN A 9 7.23 1.12 -8.29
CA ASN A 9 7.34 0.18 -9.41
C ASN A 9 8.62 0.42 -10.22
N MET A 10 8.90 1.67 -10.59
CA MET A 10 10.14 2.03 -11.31
C MET A 10 11.39 1.71 -10.50
N ARG A 11 11.40 2.01 -9.19
CA ARG A 11 12.57 1.77 -8.32
C ARG A 11 12.82 0.28 -8.04
N LYS A 12 11.78 -0.55 -8.03
CA LYS A 12 11.85 -1.98 -7.64
C LYS A 12 11.75 -2.94 -8.83
N GLY A 13 11.54 -2.44 -10.06
CA GLY A 13 11.32 -3.29 -11.23
C GLY A 13 10.04 -4.12 -11.14
N ARG A 14 9.02 -3.61 -10.44
CA ARG A 14 7.72 -4.27 -10.28
C ARG A 14 6.69 -3.62 -11.20
N ASN A 15 5.58 -4.32 -11.43
CA ASN A 15 4.49 -3.85 -12.28
C ASN A 15 3.13 -4.03 -11.59
N VAL A 16 3.01 -3.49 -10.38
CA VAL A 16 1.73 -3.45 -9.66
C VAL A 16 0.87 -2.35 -10.29
N THR A 17 -0.25 -2.73 -10.87
CA THR A 17 -1.14 -1.82 -11.59
C THR A 17 -2.38 -1.44 -10.79
N GLU A 18 -2.73 -2.23 -9.78
CA GLU A 18 -4.00 -2.11 -9.08
C GLU A 18 -3.85 -2.20 -7.56
N VAL A 19 -4.86 -1.68 -6.87
CA VAL A 19 -5.07 -1.85 -5.43
C VAL A 19 -6.51 -2.32 -5.29
N THR A 20 -6.74 -3.43 -4.57
CA THR A 20 -8.09 -3.96 -4.40
C THR A 20 -8.97 -2.94 -3.65
N PRO A 21 -10.31 -2.97 -3.84
CA PRO A 21 -11.20 -2.08 -3.11
C PRO A 21 -11.06 -2.17 -1.59
N LEU A 22 -10.83 -3.39 -1.07
CA LEU A 22 -10.63 -3.63 0.37
C LEU A 22 -9.35 -3.00 0.90
N ALA A 23 -8.22 -3.19 0.19
CA ALA A 23 -6.97 -2.54 0.54
C ALA A 23 -7.09 -1.02 0.48
N MET A 24 -7.79 -0.50 -0.54
CA MET A 24 -8.03 0.93 -0.72
C MET A 24 -8.91 1.51 0.39
N GLU A 25 -9.93 0.79 0.85
CA GLU A 25 -10.78 1.18 1.97
C GLU A 25 -9.97 1.23 3.28
N ALA A 26 -9.17 0.20 3.55
CA ALA A 26 -8.31 0.16 4.73
C ALA A 26 -7.31 1.33 4.76
N MET A 27 -6.66 1.62 3.63
CA MET A 27 -5.75 2.76 3.51
C MET A 27 -6.44 4.13 3.65
N GLN A 28 -7.72 4.24 3.28
CA GLN A 28 -8.50 5.47 3.43
C GLN A 28 -9.01 5.68 4.86
N ARG A 29 -9.27 4.59 5.60
CA ARG A 29 -9.73 4.63 6.98
C ARG A 29 -8.61 4.88 7.99
N TYR A 30 -7.37 4.57 7.63
CA TYR A 30 -6.22 4.79 8.49
C TYR A 30 -5.79 6.27 8.45
N ASP A 31 -5.62 6.89 9.61
CA ASP A 31 -5.34 8.34 9.75
C ASP A 31 -3.91 8.75 9.37
N TRP A 32 -3.01 7.79 9.13
CA TRP A 32 -1.60 8.03 8.84
C TRP A 32 -0.93 8.97 9.86
N PRO A 33 -0.81 8.59 11.14
CA PRO A 33 -0.18 9.41 12.18
C PRO A 33 1.27 9.81 11.83
N GLY A 34 1.97 9.00 11.03
CA GLY A 34 3.30 9.30 10.48
C GLY A 34 3.28 10.11 9.17
N ASN A 35 2.13 10.68 8.79
CA ASN A 35 1.88 11.48 7.60
C ASN A 35 2.21 10.74 6.29
N ILE A 36 2.53 11.51 5.25
CA ILE A 36 2.85 11.02 3.90
C ILE A 36 4.06 10.06 3.85
N ARG A 37 4.95 10.10 4.85
CA ARG A 37 6.12 9.21 4.94
C ARG A 37 5.70 7.79 5.29
N GLU A 38 4.76 7.65 6.24
CA GLU A 38 4.20 6.36 6.61
C GLU A 38 3.44 5.75 5.44
N LEU A 39 2.64 6.56 4.75
CA LEU A 39 1.94 6.13 3.54
C LEU A 39 2.90 5.61 2.46
N SER A 40 3.97 6.35 2.19
CA SER A 40 4.99 5.91 1.22
C SER A 40 5.63 4.59 1.63
N ASN A 41 5.93 4.41 2.92
CA ASN A 41 6.53 3.16 3.43
C ASN A 41 5.56 1.98 3.32
N ALA A 42 4.28 2.19 3.62
CA ALA A 42 3.24 1.18 3.49
C ALA A 42 3.09 0.71 2.03
N ILE A 43 3.06 1.65 1.07
CA ILE A 43 2.99 1.32 -0.37
C ILE A 43 4.29 0.63 -0.83
N GLU A 44 5.46 1.09 -0.39
CA GLU A 44 6.73 0.44 -0.73
C GLU A 44 6.75 -1.01 -0.26
N ARG A 45 6.31 -1.24 0.98
CA ARG A 45 6.19 -2.57 1.56
C ARG A 45 5.20 -3.44 0.79
N ALA A 46 4.01 -2.90 0.49
CA ALA A 46 2.98 -3.62 -0.26
C ALA A 46 3.45 -4.04 -1.66
N VAL A 47 4.18 -3.19 -2.39
CA VAL A 47 4.75 -3.55 -3.71
C VAL A 47 5.84 -4.63 -3.62
N ILE A 48 6.55 -4.71 -2.49
CA ILE A 48 7.54 -5.77 -2.25
C ILE A 48 6.83 -7.11 -2.02
N PHE A 49 5.81 -7.13 -1.14
CA PHE A 49 5.13 -8.37 -0.74
C PHE A 49 4.04 -8.85 -1.70
N CYS A 50 3.45 -7.96 -2.49
CA CYS A 50 2.46 -8.30 -3.50
C CYS A 50 3.04 -9.30 -4.52
N ASP A 51 2.51 -10.51 -4.53
CA ASP A 51 2.77 -11.52 -5.55
C ASP A 51 1.75 -11.37 -6.68
N GLY A 52 1.98 -10.37 -7.54
CA GLY A 52 1.13 -10.13 -8.70
C GLY A 52 1.08 -8.67 -9.12
N LYS A 53 -0.06 -8.30 -9.72
CA LYS A 53 -0.32 -6.96 -10.26
C LYS A 53 -1.18 -6.09 -9.34
N SER A 54 -1.71 -6.66 -8.25
CA SER A 54 -2.75 -6.02 -7.45
C SER A 54 -2.40 -6.15 -5.98
N ILE A 55 -2.28 -5.01 -5.27
CA ILE A 55 -2.09 -4.97 -3.82
C ILE A 55 -3.42 -5.29 -3.13
N ASP A 56 -3.40 -6.27 -2.24
CA ASP A 56 -4.55 -6.61 -1.38
C ASP A 56 -4.25 -6.37 0.11
N LEU A 57 -5.27 -6.49 0.95
CA LEU A 57 -5.18 -6.35 2.41
C LEU A 57 -3.96 -7.05 3.07
N PRO A 58 -3.63 -8.31 2.75
CA PRO A 58 -2.48 -8.99 3.38
C PRO A 58 -1.12 -8.39 3.00
N ASP A 59 -1.03 -7.63 1.91
CA ASP A 59 0.21 -6.97 1.49
C ASP A 59 0.47 -5.68 2.26
N LEU A 60 -0.57 -5.10 2.87
CA LEU A 60 -0.48 -3.88 3.67
C LEU A 60 0.14 -4.15 5.05
N PRO A 61 0.79 -3.14 5.67
CA PRO A 61 1.19 -3.23 7.08
C PRO A 61 -0.01 -3.57 7.98
N ARG A 62 0.24 -4.31 9.06
CA ARG A 62 -0.80 -4.76 10.00
C ARG A 62 -1.61 -3.61 10.59
N ASP A 63 -0.96 -2.48 10.88
CA ASP A 63 -1.63 -1.30 11.44
C ASP A 63 -2.67 -0.71 10.48
N VAL A 64 -2.47 -0.90 9.16
CA VAL A 64 -3.38 -0.43 8.11
C VAL A 64 -4.44 -1.50 7.80
N SER A 65 -4.06 -2.78 7.68
CA SER A 65 -4.99 -3.87 7.34
C SER A 65 -5.89 -4.30 8.51
N MET A 66 -5.50 -4.00 9.74
CA MET A 66 -6.28 -4.21 10.96
C MET A 66 -6.29 -2.91 11.77
N PRO A 67 -7.14 -1.92 11.40
CA PRO A 67 -7.28 -0.74 12.22
C PRO A 67 -7.80 -1.16 13.59
N HIS A 68 -7.00 -0.93 14.65
CA HIS A 68 -7.46 -1.08 16.02
C HIS A 68 -8.66 -0.14 16.21
N SER A 69 -9.78 -0.71 16.67
CA SER A 69 -10.98 0.04 17.06
C SER A 69 -10.72 0.91 18.29
#